data_AF-A0A947N5S1-F1
#
_entry.id   AF-A0A947N5S1-F1
#
_cell.length_a   1.000
_cell.length_b   1.000
_cell.length_c   1.000
_cell.angle_alpha   90.00
_cell.angle_beta   90.00
_cell.angle_gamma   90.00
#
_symmetry.space_group_name_H-M   'P 1'
#
loop_
_entity.id
_entity.type
_entity.pdbx_description
1 polymer ?
#
loop_
_entity_poly.entity_id
_entity_poly.type
_entity_poly.pdbx_seq_one_letter_code
_entity_poly.pdbx_strand_id
1 'polypeptide(L)'
;RILNHSSTPTGMVRRLSVAVVVANRLSTDEQGQSATVEISPAELEKLNLLVRDAIGFDAARGDRVTVVSADFRPVESTEMDMSAPGFWELPWFANLVKQSLVGVGVLIIIFAVLRPGMRTLMQAQISSAQQATPRALANSRDGGVSGEVLHPAIAALGAPPMAGRMGFEDKMTEVRSVVDENPQRVAQVMKKWVAEENGKS
;
A
#
# COMPACT_ATOMS: atom_id res chain seq x y z
N ARG A 1 41.36 68.80 42.84
CA ARG A 1 40.84 68.72 41.45
C ARG A 1 40.27 67.32 41.29
N ILE A 2 38.98 67.15 41.06
CA ILE A 2 38.33 65.83 40.98
C ILE A 2 38.12 65.53 39.50
N LEU A 3 38.74 64.45 39.00
CA LEU A 3 38.49 63.99 37.63
C LEU A 3 37.32 63.02 37.66
N ASN A 4 36.22 63.39 37.01
CA ASN A 4 35.08 62.51 36.81
C ASN A 4 35.31 61.71 35.53
N HIS A 5 35.60 60.41 35.67
CA HIS A 5 35.65 59.48 34.54
C HIS A 5 34.29 58.79 34.43
N SER A 6 33.58 59.03 33.33
CA SER A 6 32.31 58.36 33.02
C SER A 6 32.55 57.38 31.87
N SER A 7 32.53 56.08 32.19
CA SER A 7 32.55 55.01 31.20
C SER A 7 31.10 54.67 30.87
N THR A 8 30.65 54.96 29.65
CA THR A 8 29.30 54.62 29.21
C THR A 8 29.31 53.18 28.69
N PRO A 9 28.57 52.25 29.30
CA PRO A 9 28.54 50.86 28.85
C PRO A 9 27.91 50.76 27.44
N THR A 10 28.51 49.94 26.59
CA THR A 10 28.00 49.65 25.25
C THR A 10 26.86 48.63 25.32
N GLY A 11 25.78 48.85 24.57
CA GLY A 11 24.63 47.93 24.52
C GLY A 11 23.33 48.41 25.20
N MET A 12 23.08 49.72 25.26
CA MET A 12 21.81 50.24 25.77
C MET A 12 20.65 49.98 24.78
N VAL A 13 19.51 49.56 25.30
CA VAL A 13 18.28 49.39 24.52
C VAL A 13 17.77 50.77 24.09
N ARG A 14 17.63 50.97 22.77
CA ARG A 14 17.14 52.25 22.21
C ARG A 14 15.62 52.34 22.14
N ARG A 15 14.92 51.21 21.97
CA ARG A 15 13.46 51.14 21.84
C ARG A 15 12.97 49.71 21.98
N LEU A 16 11.84 49.51 22.68
CA LEU A 16 11.12 48.25 22.76
C LEU A 16 9.78 48.32 22.02
N SER A 17 9.39 47.22 21.38
CA SER A 17 8.08 47.08 20.75
C SER A 17 7.56 45.68 21.02
N VAL A 18 6.50 45.61 21.81
CA VAL A 18 5.95 44.35 22.32
C VAL A 18 4.49 44.26 21.92
N ALA A 19 4.12 43.13 21.32
CA ALA A 19 2.74 42.78 21.03
C ALA A 19 2.43 41.47 21.74
N VAL A 20 1.38 41.47 22.56
CA VAL A 20 0.93 40.30 23.32
C VAL A 20 -0.48 39.97 22.89
N VAL A 21 -0.69 38.71 22.50
CA VAL A 21 -2.02 38.20 22.19
C VAL A 21 -2.42 37.26 23.31
N VAL A 22 -3.62 37.47 23.87
CA VAL A 22 -4.15 36.69 24.98
C VAL A 22 -5.32 35.87 24.45
N ALA A 23 -5.28 34.57 24.71
CA ALA A 23 -6.35 33.66 24.32
C ALA A 23 -7.64 33.98 25.10
N ASN A 24 -8.77 34.00 24.41
CA ASN A 24 -10.08 34.04 25.05
C ASN A 24 -10.31 32.78 25.92
N ARG A 25 -11.16 32.92 26.93
CA ARG A 25 -11.40 31.87 27.93
C ARG A 25 -12.51 30.95 27.43
N LEU A 26 -12.32 29.64 27.57
CA LEU A 26 -13.40 28.68 27.34
C LEU A 26 -14.24 28.58 28.61
N SER A 27 -15.54 28.82 28.48
CA SER A 27 -16.52 28.61 29.55
C SER A 27 -17.48 27.52 29.10
N THR A 28 -17.63 26.49 29.93
CA THR A 28 -18.60 25.42 29.68
C THR A 28 -19.84 25.69 30.51
N ASP A 29 -20.97 25.82 29.83
CA ASP A 29 -22.27 26.01 30.48
C ASP A 29 -22.76 24.70 31.16
N GLU A 30 -23.77 24.80 32.02
CA GLU A 30 -24.35 23.66 32.76
C GLU A 30 -24.86 22.53 31.84
N GLN A 31 -25.10 22.84 30.57
CA GLN A 31 -25.54 21.91 29.53
C GLN A 31 -24.38 21.26 28.75
N GLY A 32 -23.13 21.47 29.18
CA GLY A 32 -21.93 20.89 28.54
C GLY A 32 -21.54 21.56 27.22
N GLN A 33 -22.14 22.70 26.87
CA GLN A 33 -21.79 23.49 25.71
C GLN A 33 -20.62 24.41 26.06
N SER A 34 -19.48 24.26 25.37
CA SER A 34 -18.34 25.16 25.52
C SER A 34 -18.53 26.39 24.63
N ALA A 35 -18.62 27.56 25.27
CA ALA A 35 -18.64 28.85 24.62
C ALA A 35 -17.34 29.61 24.90
N THR A 36 -16.83 30.31 23.90
CA THR A 36 -15.67 31.18 24.08
C THR A 36 -16.12 32.52 24.64
N VAL A 37 -15.51 32.91 25.76
CA VAL A 37 -15.76 34.17 26.45
C VAL A 37 -14.58 35.11 26.22
N GLU A 38 -14.87 36.26 25.62
CA GLU A 38 -13.89 37.31 25.39
C GLU A 38 -13.36 37.88 26.71
N ILE A 39 -12.07 38.26 26.72
CA ILE A 39 -11.48 38.92 27.88
C ILE A 39 -12.04 40.33 28.02
N SER A 40 -12.45 40.69 29.25
CA SER A 40 -12.99 42.01 29.54
C SER A 40 -11.96 43.14 29.30
N PRO A 41 -12.39 44.34 28.88
CA PRO A 41 -11.48 45.48 28.68
C PRO A 41 -10.67 45.85 29.93
N ALA A 42 -11.29 45.75 31.12
CA ALA A 42 -10.63 46.04 32.39
C ALA A 42 -9.50 45.04 32.70
N GLU A 43 -9.63 43.79 32.28
CA GLU A 43 -8.60 42.78 32.45
C GLU A 43 -7.47 42.95 31.43
N LEU A 44 -7.78 43.31 30.18
CA LEU A 44 -6.77 43.68 29.18
C LEU A 44 -5.92 44.88 29.63
N GLU A 45 -6.53 45.87 30.28
CA GLU A 45 -5.81 47.02 30.82
C GLU A 45 -4.85 46.62 31.95
N LYS A 46 -5.30 45.76 32.87
CA LYS A 46 -4.43 45.19 33.92
C LYS A 46 -3.25 44.43 33.30
N LEU A 47 -3.50 43.59 32.30
CA LEU A 47 -2.44 42.87 31.60
C LEU A 47 -1.46 43.82 30.91
N ASN A 48 -1.95 44.90 30.31
CA ASN A 48 -1.08 45.92 29.70
C ASN A 48 -0.15 46.57 30.75
N LEU A 49 -0.67 46.91 31.93
CA LEU A 49 0.15 47.42 33.04
C LEU A 49 1.19 46.41 33.50
N LEU A 50 0.79 45.16 33.75
CA LEU A 50 1.72 44.09 34.15
C LEU A 50 2.85 43.89 33.13
N VAL A 51 2.52 43.87 31.84
CA VAL A 51 3.52 43.71 30.77
C VAL A 51 4.46 44.91 30.74
N ARG A 52 3.95 46.14 30.89
CA ARG A 52 4.77 47.36 30.92
C ARG A 52 5.75 47.36 32.09
N ASP A 53 5.28 46.98 33.28
CA ASP A 53 6.11 46.90 34.47
C ASP A 53 7.18 45.82 34.34
N ALA A 54 6.82 44.64 33.82
CA ALA A 54 7.74 43.52 33.65
C ALA A 54 8.89 43.80 32.68
N ILE A 55 8.65 44.59 31.63
CA ILE A 55 9.68 44.92 30.61
C ILE A 55 10.44 46.22 30.92
N GLY A 56 10.06 46.97 31.96
CA GLY A 56 10.61 48.30 32.21
C GLY A 56 10.27 49.29 31.10
N PHE A 57 8.99 49.35 30.73
CA PHE A 57 8.47 50.24 29.69
C PHE A 57 8.88 51.70 29.93
N ASP A 58 9.40 52.33 28.88
CA ASP A 58 9.82 53.72 28.93
C ASP A 58 9.25 54.51 27.74
N ALA A 59 8.33 55.43 28.05
CA ALA A 59 7.71 56.30 27.05
C ALA A 59 8.71 57.29 26.43
N ALA A 60 9.72 57.75 27.19
CA ALA A 60 10.74 58.67 26.68
C ALA A 60 11.71 57.97 25.71
N ARG A 61 11.95 56.67 25.92
CA ARG A 61 12.65 55.78 24.98
C ARG A 61 11.84 55.49 23.70
N GLY A 62 10.53 55.77 23.72
CA GLY A 62 9.62 55.54 22.58
C GLY A 62 9.11 54.09 22.51
N ASP A 63 9.06 53.41 23.65
CA ASP A 63 8.56 52.04 23.73
C ASP A 63 7.07 51.96 23.39
N ARG A 64 6.62 50.80 22.90
CA ARG A 64 5.21 50.51 22.63
C ARG A 64 4.84 49.12 23.10
N VAL A 65 3.69 49.02 23.76
CA VAL A 65 3.08 47.74 24.19
C VAL A 65 1.64 47.71 23.72
N THR A 66 1.28 46.65 23.01
CA THR A 66 -0.10 46.40 22.57
C THR A 66 -0.53 45.02 23.07
N VAL A 67 -1.67 44.96 23.74
CA VAL A 67 -2.27 43.72 24.22
C VAL A 67 -3.63 43.58 23.57
N VAL A 68 -3.89 42.44 22.92
CA VAL A 68 -5.18 42.16 22.26
C VAL A 68 -5.67 40.78 22.66
N SER A 69 -6.98 40.64 22.79
CA SER A 69 -7.63 39.33 22.93
C SER A 69 -7.91 38.75 21.56
N ALA A 70 -7.67 37.45 21.41
CA ALA A 70 -8.05 36.73 20.20
C ALA A 70 -8.44 35.29 20.54
N ASP A 71 -9.29 34.71 19.71
CA ASP A 71 -9.53 33.28 19.74
C ASP A 71 -8.29 32.57 19.22
N PHE A 72 -7.64 31.83 20.12
CA PHE A 72 -6.74 30.79 19.67
C PHE A 72 -7.63 29.66 19.22
N ARG A 73 -7.93 29.63 17.91
CA ARG A 73 -8.30 28.37 17.32
C ARG A 73 -7.20 27.40 17.74
N PRO A 74 -7.53 26.18 18.18
CA PRO A 74 -6.58 25.12 18.00
C PRO A 74 -6.13 25.33 16.56
N VAL A 75 -4.83 25.57 16.35
CA VAL A 75 -4.26 25.03 15.13
C VAL A 75 -4.82 23.63 15.22
N GLU A 76 -5.70 23.25 14.30
CA GLU A 76 -5.67 21.87 13.90
C GLU A 76 -4.16 21.72 13.66
N SER A 77 -3.44 21.22 14.68
CA SER A 77 -2.84 19.95 14.50
C SER A 77 -3.83 19.26 13.59
N THR A 78 -3.55 19.37 12.30
CA THR A 78 -3.06 18.22 11.63
C THR A 78 -2.23 17.41 12.67
N GLU A 79 -2.86 16.79 13.69
CA GLU A 79 -3.43 15.47 13.56
C GLU A 79 -3.54 15.17 12.06
N MET A 80 -2.37 15.11 11.41
CA MET A 80 -2.03 14.04 10.52
C MET A 80 -2.50 12.90 11.35
N ASP A 81 -3.71 12.44 11.04
CA ASP A 81 -4.45 11.44 11.75
C ASP A 81 -3.42 10.43 12.24
N MET A 82 -2.96 10.60 13.50
CA MET A 82 -1.93 9.75 14.07
C MET A 82 -2.61 8.46 14.55
N SER A 83 -3.89 8.29 14.23
CA SER A 83 -4.45 6.98 14.03
C SER A 83 -3.62 6.33 12.92
N ALA A 84 -2.73 5.42 13.32
CA ALA A 84 -1.99 4.59 12.40
C ALA A 84 -2.98 4.08 11.33
N PRO A 85 -2.64 4.16 10.03
CA PRO A 85 -3.54 3.76 8.96
C PRO A 85 -4.13 2.40 9.30
N GLY A 86 -5.46 2.28 9.20
CA GLY A 86 -6.16 1.05 9.54
C GLY A 86 -5.52 -0.12 8.79
N PHE A 87 -5.55 -1.33 9.35
CA PHE A 87 -4.83 -2.45 8.71
C PHE A 87 -5.29 -2.74 7.26
N TRP A 88 -6.50 -2.29 6.89
CA TRP A 88 -7.06 -2.33 5.54
C TRP A 88 -6.44 -1.31 4.55
N GLU A 89 -5.89 -0.20 5.05
CA GLU A 89 -5.26 0.87 4.26
C GLU A 89 -3.79 0.57 3.96
N LEU A 90 -3.21 -0.42 4.64
CA LEU A 90 -1.83 -0.82 4.44
C LEU A 90 -1.63 -1.48 3.06
N PRO A 91 -0.52 -1.20 2.36
CA PRO A 91 -0.29 -1.69 1.00
C PRO A 91 -0.21 -3.23 0.93
N TRP A 92 0.20 -3.89 2.01
CA TRP A 92 0.23 -5.36 2.08
C TRP A 92 -1.18 -5.95 2.04
N PHE A 93 -2.18 -5.27 2.61
CA PHE A 93 -3.56 -5.75 2.64
C PHE A 93 -4.18 -5.73 1.24
N ALA A 94 -4.00 -4.63 0.50
CA ALA A 94 -4.42 -4.54 -0.89
C ALA A 94 -3.76 -5.61 -1.78
N ASN A 95 -2.47 -5.91 -1.55
CA ASN A 95 -1.77 -6.98 -2.26
C ASN A 95 -2.31 -8.37 -1.88
N LEU A 96 -2.59 -8.62 -0.60
CA LEU A 96 -3.15 -9.87 -0.12
C LEU A 96 -4.55 -10.14 -0.71
N VAL A 97 -5.39 -9.11 -0.81
CA VAL A 97 -6.72 -9.21 -1.45
C VAL A 97 -6.60 -9.53 -2.95
N LYS A 98 -5.67 -8.88 -3.66
CA LYS A 98 -5.43 -9.19 -5.07
C LYS A 98 -4.94 -10.61 -5.27
N GLN A 99 -4.00 -11.07 -4.44
CA GLN A 99 -3.46 -12.43 -4.51
C GLN A 99 -4.50 -13.48 -4.10
N SER A 100 -5.34 -13.20 -3.11
CA SER A 100 -6.41 -14.11 -2.71
C SER A 100 -7.44 -14.28 -3.82
N LEU A 101 -7.72 -13.23 -4.60
CA LEU A 101 -8.63 -13.32 -5.75
C LEU A 101 -8.14 -14.33 -6.79
N VAL A 102 -6.83 -14.34 -7.08
CA VAL A 102 -6.21 -15.33 -7.98
C VAL A 102 -6.30 -16.74 -7.39
N GLY A 103 -5.99 -16.90 -6.09
CA GLY A 103 -6.08 -18.18 -5.39
C GLY A 103 -7.50 -18.75 -5.38
N VAL A 104 -8.50 -17.91 -5.10
CA VAL A 104 -9.93 -18.27 -5.16
C VAL A 104 -10.32 -18.64 -6.59
N GLY A 105 -9.85 -17.91 -7.61
CA GLY A 105 -10.07 -18.25 -9.00
C GLY A 105 -9.57 -19.66 -9.38
N VAL A 106 -8.36 -20.00 -8.96
CA VAL A 106 -7.81 -21.37 -9.16
C VAL A 106 -8.63 -22.41 -8.41
N LEU A 107 -9.03 -22.12 -7.17
CA LEU A 107 -9.85 -23.03 -6.36
C LEU A 107 -11.22 -23.27 -6.98
N ILE A 108 -11.85 -22.24 -7.55
CA ILE A 108 -13.09 -22.36 -8.32
C ILE A 108 -12.87 -23.24 -9.55
N ILE A 109 -11.79 -23.06 -10.32
CA ILE A 109 -11.49 -23.90 -11.49
C ILE A 109 -11.31 -25.37 -11.06
N ILE A 110 -10.53 -25.63 -10.01
CA ILE A 110 -10.33 -26.98 -9.46
C ILE A 110 -11.68 -27.58 -9.06
N PHE A 111 -12.51 -26.85 -8.31
CA PHE A 111 -13.81 -27.35 -7.88
C PHE A 111 -14.77 -27.54 -9.06
N ALA A 112 -14.72 -26.66 -10.05
CA ALA A 112 -15.51 -26.72 -11.28
C ALA A 112 -15.09 -27.89 -12.19
N VAL A 113 -13.87 -28.41 -12.08
CA VAL A 113 -13.38 -29.56 -12.87
C VAL A 113 -13.44 -30.87 -12.08
N LEU A 114 -12.97 -30.89 -10.83
CA LEU A 114 -13.02 -32.08 -9.96
C LEU A 114 -14.47 -32.51 -9.68
N ARG A 115 -15.37 -31.56 -9.40
CA ARG A 115 -16.76 -31.89 -9.04
C ARG A 115 -17.52 -32.57 -10.19
N PRO A 116 -17.47 -32.12 -11.45
CA PRO A 116 -18.03 -32.89 -12.56
C PRO A 116 -17.20 -34.12 -12.90
N GLY A 117 -15.87 -34.11 -12.76
CA GLY A 117 -15.02 -35.27 -13.03
C GLY A 117 -15.32 -36.47 -12.10
N MET A 118 -15.55 -36.24 -10.81
CA MET A 118 -15.99 -37.30 -9.89
C MET A 118 -17.43 -37.75 -10.18
N ARG A 119 -18.31 -36.82 -10.57
CA ARG A 119 -19.70 -37.15 -10.92
C ARG A 119 -19.79 -37.96 -12.20
N THR A 120 -18.98 -37.71 -13.22
CA THR A 120 -18.98 -38.50 -14.46
C THR A 120 -18.46 -39.91 -14.22
N LEU A 121 -17.46 -40.08 -13.35
CA LEU A 121 -16.96 -41.41 -12.96
C LEU A 121 -18.00 -42.19 -12.13
N MET A 122 -18.66 -41.54 -11.17
CA MET A 122 -19.74 -42.17 -10.38
C MET A 122 -20.98 -42.46 -11.25
N GLN A 123 -21.34 -41.58 -12.19
CA GLN A 123 -22.49 -41.79 -13.08
C GLN A 123 -22.19 -42.82 -14.18
N ALA A 124 -20.93 -42.97 -14.61
CA ALA A 124 -20.50 -44.07 -15.46
C ALA A 124 -20.53 -45.43 -14.72
N GLN A 125 -20.28 -45.45 -13.41
CA GLN A 125 -20.47 -46.66 -12.58
C GLN A 125 -21.95 -47.00 -12.36
N ILE A 126 -22.84 -46.01 -12.21
CA ILE A 126 -24.29 -46.24 -12.10
C ILE A 126 -24.89 -46.65 -13.45
N SER A 127 -24.41 -46.09 -14.57
CA SER A 127 -24.89 -46.43 -15.92
C SER A 127 -24.42 -47.82 -16.37
N SER A 128 -23.25 -48.27 -15.92
CA SER A 128 -22.78 -49.65 -16.15
C SER A 128 -23.45 -50.68 -15.22
N ALA A 129 -23.95 -50.27 -14.05
CA ALA A 129 -24.79 -51.10 -13.19
C ALA A 129 -26.24 -51.27 -13.68
N GLN A 130 -26.75 -50.34 -14.50
CA GLN A 130 -28.12 -50.41 -15.06
C GLN A 130 -28.22 -51.23 -16.37
N GLN A 131 -27.10 -51.64 -16.98
CA GLN A 131 -27.10 -52.49 -18.20
C GLN A 131 -26.93 -53.99 -17.93
N ALA A 132 -26.76 -54.40 -16.67
CA ALA A 132 -26.75 -55.81 -16.28
C ALA A 132 -28.09 -56.23 -15.65
N THR A 133 -29.17 -56.21 -16.42
CA THR A 133 -30.38 -56.98 -16.10
C THR A 133 -30.56 -58.05 -17.18
N PRO A 134 -30.42 -59.35 -16.85
CA PRO A 134 -30.49 -60.41 -17.85
C PRO A 134 -31.93 -60.54 -18.35
N ARG A 135 -32.17 -60.11 -19.59
CA ARG A 135 -33.36 -60.46 -20.36
C ARG A 135 -33.23 -61.91 -20.83
N ALA A 136 -33.32 -62.84 -19.89
CA ALA A 136 -33.52 -64.26 -20.19
C ALA A 136 -35.02 -64.52 -20.27
N LEU A 137 -35.54 -64.67 -21.49
CA LEU A 137 -36.62 -65.58 -21.91
C LEU A 137 -37.06 -65.20 -23.33
N ALA A 138 -37.23 -66.24 -24.15
CA ALA A 138 -37.66 -66.24 -25.55
C ALA A 138 -36.55 -65.93 -26.59
N ASN A 139 -35.75 -66.95 -26.90
CA ASN A 139 -35.87 -67.58 -28.23
C ASN A 139 -35.03 -68.87 -28.26
N SER A 140 -35.75 -69.99 -28.28
CA SER A 140 -35.19 -71.31 -28.56
C SER A 140 -35.24 -71.57 -30.06
N ARG A 141 -34.13 -72.15 -30.55
CA ARG A 141 -33.97 -72.90 -31.81
C ARG A 141 -33.97 -72.07 -33.09
N ASP A 142 -32.80 -71.96 -33.74
CA ASP A 142 -32.45 -72.84 -34.87
C ASP A 142 -31.01 -72.61 -35.40
N GLY A 143 -30.33 -73.69 -35.80
CA GLY A 143 -29.40 -73.78 -36.94
C GLY A 143 -27.96 -73.19 -36.95
N GLY A 144 -26.94 -74.08 -37.04
CA GLY A 144 -25.74 -73.90 -37.91
C GLY A 144 -24.45 -73.40 -37.24
N VAL A 145 -23.46 -74.23 -36.85
CA VAL A 145 -22.36 -74.88 -37.63
C VAL A 145 -21.12 -73.99 -37.91
N SER A 146 -20.03 -74.34 -37.19
CA SER A 146 -18.59 -74.42 -37.55
C SER A 146 -17.67 -73.21 -37.77
N GLY A 147 -16.46 -73.35 -37.19
CA GLY A 147 -15.15 -72.84 -37.69
C GLY A 147 -14.54 -71.69 -36.85
N GLU A 148 -13.76 -71.95 -35.81
CA GLU A 148 -12.29 -72.15 -35.83
C GLU A 148 -11.48 -70.99 -36.46
N VAL A 149 -10.77 -70.18 -35.66
CA VAL A 149 -9.29 -70.11 -35.60
C VAL A 149 -8.76 -69.24 -34.43
N LEU A 150 -7.71 -69.76 -33.79
CA LEU A 150 -6.73 -69.13 -32.89
C LEU A 150 -5.81 -68.20 -33.75
N HIS A 151 -5.21 -67.08 -33.32
CA HIS A 151 -4.20 -66.91 -32.27
C HIS A 151 -3.80 -65.39 -32.20
N PRO A 152 -3.16 -64.94 -31.10
CA PRO A 152 -2.74 -63.56 -30.87
C PRO A 152 -1.25 -63.34 -31.24
N ALA A 153 -0.76 -62.12 -30.96
CA ALA A 153 0.65 -61.68 -30.89
C ALA A 153 1.20 -60.92 -32.09
N ILE A 154 1.44 -59.62 -31.88
CA ILE A 154 2.79 -59.04 -32.01
C ILE A 154 2.96 -57.99 -30.90
N ALA A 155 3.43 -58.45 -29.74
CA ALA A 155 4.14 -57.63 -28.78
C ALA A 155 5.63 -57.86 -29.01
N ALA A 156 6.26 -56.97 -29.80
CA ALA A 156 7.70 -56.72 -29.89
C ALA A 156 7.80 -55.48 -30.80
N LEU A 157 8.29 -54.32 -30.37
CA LEU A 157 9.64 -54.08 -29.89
C LEU A 157 9.66 -52.85 -28.95
N GLY A 158 10.31 -53.01 -27.79
CA GLY A 158 11.23 -52.07 -27.13
C GLY A 158 10.88 -50.58 -27.01
N ALA A 159 10.61 -50.13 -25.78
CA ALA A 159 10.85 -48.76 -25.32
C ALA A 159 12.21 -48.67 -24.60
N PRO A 160 12.74 -47.47 -24.29
CA PRO A 160 13.12 -46.31 -25.11
C PRO A 160 14.65 -46.04 -25.01
N PRO A 161 15.17 -44.91 -25.53
CA PRO A 161 15.83 -44.01 -24.57
C PRO A 161 15.56 -42.52 -24.78
N MET A 162 15.53 -41.81 -23.66
CA MET A 162 15.68 -40.35 -23.61
C MET A 162 17.11 -39.92 -23.97
N ALA A 163 17.22 -38.87 -24.79
CA ALA A 163 18.28 -37.86 -24.79
C ALA A 163 17.70 -36.64 -25.55
N GLY A 164 17.66 -35.41 -25.08
CA GLY A 164 18.53 -34.74 -24.11
C GLY A 164 19.36 -33.69 -24.86
N ARG A 165 19.07 -32.41 -24.59
CA ARG A 165 19.84 -31.18 -24.90
C ARG A 165 19.64 -30.56 -26.30
N MET A 166 18.73 -29.58 -26.39
CA MET A 166 18.96 -28.42 -27.26
C MET A 166 20.23 -27.71 -26.77
N GLY A 167 21.19 -27.52 -27.68
CA GLY A 167 22.53 -27.06 -27.38
C GLY A 167 22.58 -25.58 -27.03
N PHE A 168 23.52 -25.22 -26.16
CA PHE A 168 23.87 -23.84 -25.84
C PHE A 168 24.31 -23.05 -27.10
N GLU A 169 24.76 -23.78 -28.12
CA GLU A 169 25.13 -23.28 -29.45
C GLU A 169 23.94 -22.67 -30.22
N ASP A 170 22.73 -23.22 -30.10
CA ASP A 170 21.52 -22.68 -30.74
C ASP A 170 21.10 -21.33 -30.12
N LYS A 171 21.42 -21.11 -28.84
CA LYS A 171 21.16 -19.84 -28.16
C LYS A 171 22.18 -18.77 -28.50
N MET A 172 23.39 -19.16 -28.88
CA MET A 172 24.46 -18.22 -29.25
C MET A 172 24.27 -17.64 -30.65
N THR A 173 23.68 -18.39 -31.57
CA THR A 173 23.31 -17.91 -32.91
C THR A 173 22.11 -16.97 -32.88
N GLU A 174 21.14 -17.22 -32.00
CA GLU A 174 19.98 -16.36 -31.76
C GLU A 174 20.35 -15.03 -31.10
N VAL A 175 21.28 -15.03 -30.13
CA VAL A 175 21.76 -13.78 -29.50
C VAL A 175 22.55 -12.94 -30.50
N ARG A 176 23.25 -13.56 -31.46
CA ARG A 176 24.06 -12.83 -32.43
C ARG A 176 23.22 -12.08 -33.47
N SER A 177 22.07 -12.63 -33.89
CA SER A 177 21.16 -11.93 -34.81
C SER A 177 20.41 -10.77 -34.15
N VAL A 178 20.08 -10.89 -32.86
CA VAL A 178 19.41 -9.81 -32.10
C VAL A 178 20.33 -8.60 -31.87
N VAL A 179 21.65 -8.82 -31.82
CA VAL A 179 22.66 -7.75 -31.67
C VAL A 179 22.86 -6.98 -32.98
N ASP A 180 22.82 -7.65 -34.13
CA ASP A 180 22.93 -7.00 -35.44
C ASP A 180 21.67 -6.18 -35.79
N GLU A 181 20.47 -6.62 -35.37
CA GLU A 181 19.22 -5.96 -35.76
C GLU A 181 18.89 -4.69 -34.96
N ASN A 182 19.43 -4.49 -33.75
CA ASN A 182 19.00 -3.37 -32.89
C ASN A 182 20.12 -2.78 -31.98
N PRO A 183 21.22 -2.24 -32.53
CA PRO A 183 22.29 -1.60 -31.74
C PRO A 183 21.80 -0.41 -30.90
N GLN A 184 20.69 0.23 -31.30
CA GLN A 184 20.13 1.37 -30.59
C GLN A 184 19.44 1.03 -29.26
N ARG A 185 18.93 -0.21 -29.10
CA ARG A 185 18.32 -0.61 -27.82
C ARG A 185 19.38 -0.87 -26.74
N VAL A 186 20.54 -1.37 -27.15
CA VAL A 186 21.69 -1.61 -26.26
C VAL A 186 22.27 -0.28 -25.74
N ALA A 187 22.31 0.74 -26.60
CA ALA A 187 22.71 2.10 -26.22
C ALA A 187 21.77 2.73 -25.18
N GLN A 188 20.47 2.42 -25.22
CA GLN A 188 19.50 2.93 -24.23
C GLN A 188 19.67 2.30 -22.85
N VAL A 189 20.10 1.03 -22.78
CA VAL A 189 20.37 0.34 -21.51
C VAL A 189 21.66 0.85 -20.88
N MET A 190 22.73 1.04 -21.68
CA MET A 190 23.95 1.67 -21.17
C MET A 190 23.72 3.12 -20.75
N LYS A 191 22.91 3.88 -21.51
CA LYS A 191 22.53 5.26 -21.14
C LYS A 191 21.72 5.28 -19.84
N LYS A 192 20.82 4.32 -19.60
CA LYS A 192 20.07 4.23 -18.34
C LYS A 192 20.99 3.93 -17.16
N TRP A 193 21.95 3.02 -17.30
CA TRP A 193 22.86 2.67 -16.21
C TRP A 193 23.84 3.81 -15.90
N VAL A 194 24.33 4.53 -16.91
CA VAL A 194 25.19 5.70 -16.72
C VAL A 194 24.43 6.90 -16.15
N ALA A 195 23.15 7.08 -16.50
CA ALA A 195 22.33 8.15 -15.94
C ALA A 195 21.95 7.89 -14.47
N GLU A 196 21.80 6.62 -14.07
CA GLU A 196 21.47 6.23 -12.70
C GLU A 196 22.69 6.33 -11.76
N GLU A 197 23.91 6.17 -12.29
CA GLU A 197 25.17 6.38 -11.56
C GLU A 197 25.48 7.87 -11.31
N ASN A 198 25.10 8.76 -12.23
CA ASN A 198 25.35 10.21 -12.11
C ASN A 198 24.25 10.99 -11.37
N GLY A 199 23.17 10.33 -10.95
CA GLY A 199 22.01 10.95 -10.30
C GLY A 199 22.08 11.05 -8.77
N LYS A 200 23.23 10.73 -8.15
CA LYS A 200 23.44 10.83 -6.70
C LYS A 200 24.61 11.76 -6.37
N SER A 201 24.34 13.06 -6.41
CA SER A 201 24.95 14.08 -5.53
C SER A 201 23.96 15.22 -5.34
#